data_AF-K7FA55-F1
#
_entry.id   AF-K7FA55-F1
#
_cell.length_a   1.000
_cell.length_b   1.000
_cell.length_c   1.000
_cell.angle_alpha   90.00
_cell.angle_beta   90.00
_cell.angle_gamma   90.00
#
_symmetry.space_group_name_H-M   'P 1'
#
loop_
_entity.id
_entity.type
_entity.pdbx_description
1 polymer ?
#
loop_
_entity_poly.entity_id
_entity_poly.type
_entity_poly.pdbx_seq_one_letter_code
_entity_poly.pdbx_strand_id
1 'polypeptide(L)'
;MEDTSSPPPKVTEEKKSLKRTFQQIQEEEDEDYPGSYSPQDPSTGPLLTEDLIKALQDLENAASGDATVRQKIASLPQEVQDVSLLEKITDKEAAERLSKTVDEACLLLAEYNGRLAAELEDRRQLARMLIEYTQNQKDVLTEKEKKLEEYKQKLARVTQVRKELKSHIQSLPDLSLLPNVTGGLAPLPSAAVESAFPLLQRRIPEGRTIPFHELIVCWSPAGERECDAEGEELVCQHPWSGQRKA
;
A
#
# COMPACT_ATOMS: atom_id res chain seq x y z
N MET A 1 -52.48 -30.97 -33.58
CA MET A 1 -51.80 -30.48 -34.80
C MET A 1 -51.87 -28.98 -34.75
N GLU A 2 -50.69 -28.39 -34.55
CA GLU A 2 -50.23 -27.10 -35.07
C GLU A 2 -50.86 -25.82 -34.52
N ASP A 3 -50.26 -25.38 -33.41
CA ASP A 3 -50.34 -24.05 -32.82
C ASP A 3 -49.77 -22.95 -33.73
N THR A 4 -50.43 -21.80 -33.64
CA THR A 4 -50.16 -20.54 -34.34
C THR A 4 -48.79 -19.98 -33.97
N SER A 5 -47.95 -19.75 -34.98
CA SER A 5 -46.66 -19.06 -34.88
C SER A 5 -46.84 -17.54 -34.91
N SER A 6 -46.48 -16.87 -33.81
CA SER A 6 -46.18 -15.44 -33.75
C SER A 6 -44.72 -15.25 -33.30
N PRO A 7 -43.98 -14.29 -33.88
CA PRO A 7 -42.55 -14.16 -33.66
C PRO A 7 -42.22 -13.48 -32.31
N PRO A 8 -41.09 -13.83 -31.66
CA PRO A 8 -40.72 -13.28 -30.36
C PRO A 8 -40.03 -11.89 -30.45
N PRO A 9 -40.05 -11.12 -29.35
CA PRO A 9 -39.46 -9.77 -29.28
C PRO A 9 -37.93 -9.80 -29.15
N LYS A 10 -37.27 -8.84 -29.80
CA LYS A 10 -35.81 -8.60 -29.72
C LYS A 10 -35.44 -8.03 -28.35
N VAL A 11 -34.68 -8.80 -27.57
CA VAL A 11 -33.94 -8.33 -26.39
C VAL A 11 -32.62 -7.73 -26.86
N THR A 12 -32.41 -6.44 -26.58
CA THR A 12 -31.13 -5.76 -26.74
C THR A 12 -30.20 -6.14 -25.59
N GLU A 13 -29.21 -6.98 -25.87
CA GLU A 13 -28.16 -7.37 -24.92
C GLU A 13 -27.14 -6.24 -24.69
N GLU A 14 -26.81 -6.06 -23.42
CA GLU A 14 -25.76 -5.21 -22.88
C GLU A 14 -24.38 -5.60 -23.43
N LYS A 15 -23.64 -4.61 -23.95
CA LYS A 15 -22.22 -4.75 -24.27
C LYS A 15 -21.41 -4.77 -22.98
N LYS A 16 -21.21 -5.98 -22.44
CA LYS A 16 -20.20 -6.28 -21.42
C LYS A 16 -18.81 -5.90 -21.96
N SER A 17 -18.19 -4.90 -21.37
CA SER A 17 -16.86 -4.42 -21.71
C SER A 17 -15.84 -5.56 -21.66
N LEU A 18 -15.20 -5.80 -22.80
CA LEU A 18 -14.19 -6.80 -23.05
C LEU A 18 -13.09 -6.78 -21.98
N LYS A 19 -12.91 -7.94 -21.33
CA LYS A 19 -11.71 -8.26 -20.55
C LYS A 19 -10.50 -8.07 -21.48
N ARG A 20 -9.61 -7.18 -21.08
CA ARG A 20 -8.38 -6.85 -21.81
C ARG A 20 -7.49 -8.10 -21.85
N THR A 21 -7.36 -8.71 -23.02
CA THR A 21 -6.46 -9.84 -23.28
C THR A 21 -5.03 -9.42 -22.97
N PHE A 22 -4.40 -10.11 -22.03
CA PHE A 22 -2.98 -9.98 -21.71
C PHE A 22 -2.19 -10.51 -22.92
N GLN A 23 -1.55 -9.60 -23.67
CA GLN A 23 -0.63 -10.01 -24.72
C GLN A 23 0.63 -10.52 -24.04
N GLN A 24 0.90 -11.81 -24.23
CA GLN A 24 2.08 -12.51 -23.75
C GLN A 24 3.33 -11.75 -24.22
N ILE A 25 4.01 -11.10 -23.28
CA ILE A 25 5.31 -10.48 -23.52
C ILE A 25 6.27 -11.65 -23.75
N GLN A 26 6.94 -11.69 -24.90
CA GLN A 26 8.06 -12.60 -25.10
C GLN A 26 9.18 -12.14 -24.17
N GLU A 27 9.40 -12.93 -23.11
CA GLU A 27 10.54 -12.83 -22.22
C GLU A 27 11.76 -13.32 -23.01
N GLU A 28 12.60 -12.39 -23.49
CA GLU A 28 13.98 -12.73 -23.81
C GLU A 28 14.70 -12.88 -22.46
N GLU A 29 15.09 -14.12 -22.15
CA GLU A 29 15.76 -14.53 -20.92
C GLU A 29 17.18 -13.92 -20.85
N ASP A 30 17.31 -12.71 -20.29
CA ASP A 30 18.59 -12.21 -19.76
C ASP A 30 18.74 -12.77 -18.33
N GLU A 31 19.35 -13.96 -18.23
CA GLU A 31 19.44 -14.87 -17.07
C GLU A 31 20.33 -14.39 -15.89
N ASP A 32 20.47 -13.08 -15.66
CA ASP A 32 21.46 -12.55 -14.69
C ASP A 32 20.94 -11.35 -13.86
N TYR A 33 19.66 -11.35 -13.47
CA TYR A 33 19.07 -10.28 -12.65
C TYR A 33 18.89 -10.71 -11.18
N PRO A 34 19.63 -10.12 -10.21
CA PRO A 34 19.40 -10.39 -8.80
C PRO A 34 18.04 -9.82 -8.36
N GLY A 35 17.04 -10.69 -8.35
CA GLY A 35 15.68 -10.40 -7.93
C GLY A 35 15.54 -10.24 -6.42
N SER A 36 15.79 -9.04 -5.89
CA SER A 36 15.33 -8.66 -4.53
C SER A 36 15.51 -7.18 -4.21
N TYR A 37 15.06 -6.28 -5.10
CA TYR A 37 14.90 -4.86 -4.72
C TYR A 37 13.51 -4.35 -5.08
N SER A 38 12.48 -4.94 -4.47
CA SER A 38 11.25 -4.19 -4.22
C SER A 38 11.46 -3.37 -2.96
N PRO A 39 11.46 -2.02 -3.02
CA PRO A 39 11.45 -1.20 -1.82
C PRO A 39 10.16 -1.51 -1.05
N GLN A 40 10.27 -2.21 0.07
CA GLN A 40 9.20 -2.24 1.06
C GLN A 40 9.11 -0.85 1.65
N ASP A 41 7.95 -0.22 1.46
CA ASP A 41 7.62 1.07 2.05
C ASP A 41 6.90 0.81 3.38
N PRO A 42 7.50 1.13 4.54
CA PRO A 42 7.00 0.64 5.83
C PRO A 42 5.93 1.52 6.49
N SER A 43 5.51 2.66 5.92
CA SER A 43 5.10 3.74 6.84
C SER A 43 3.64 3.79 7.32
N THR A 44 2.65 3.16 6.68
CA THR A 44 1.23 3.41 7.11
C THR A 44 0.19 2.40 6.66
N GLY A 45 0.46 1.60 5.64
CA GLY A 45 -0.48 0.60 5.11
C GLY A 45 -0.76 -0.59 6.04
N PRO A 46 0.24 -1.19 6.72
CA PRO A 46 0.03 -2.45 7.44
C PRO A 46 -0.97 -2.35 8.59
N LEU A 47 -0.84 -1.33 9.45
CA LEU A 47 -1.67 -1.17 10.64
C LEU A 47 -3.15 -0.90 10.29
N LEU A 48 -3.41 0.01 9.35
CA LEU A 48 -4.77 0.29 8.87
C LEU A 48 -5.42 -0.93 8.19
N THR A 49 -4.61 -1.77 7.54
CA THR A 49 -5.10 -3.01 6.92
C THR A 49 -5.47 -4.04 7.99
N GLU A 50 -4.63 -4.22 9.00
CA GLU A 50 -4.89 -5.14 10.12
C GLU A 50 -6.14 -4.74 10.92
N ASP A 51 -6.28 -3.45 11.25
CA ASP A 51 -7.45 -2.93 11.96
C ASP A 51 -8.74 -3.11 11.15
N LEU A 52 -8.69 -2.88 9.84
CA LEU A 52 -9.83 -3.08 8.95
C LEU A 52 -10.21 -4.56 8.83
N ILE A 53 -9.23 -5.46 8.71
CA ILE A 53 -9.45 -6.91 8.68
C ILE A 53 -10.13 -7.36 9.97
N LYS A 54 -9.63 -6.89 11.12
CA LYS A 54 -10.21 -7.23 12.41
C LYS A 54 -11.66 -6.76 12.52
N ALA A 55 -11.94 -5.51 12.14
CA ALA A 55 -13.30 -4.98 12.14
C ALA A 55 -14.26 -5.75 11.20
N LEU A 56 -13.76 -6.26 10.07
CA LEU A 56 -14.52 -7.14 9.17
C LEU A 56 -14.80 -8.51 9.79
N GLN A 57 -13.82 -9.11 10.45
CA GLN A 57 -13.95 -10.41 11.12
C GLN A 57 -14.91 -10.34 12.32
N ASP A 58 -14.82 -9.28 13.12
CA ASP A 58 -15.71 -9.06 14.27
C ASP A 58 -17.17 -8.94 13.81
N LEU A 59 -17.41 -8.37 12.62
CA LEU A 59 -18.75 -8.25 12.04
C LEU A 59 -19.36 -9.60 11.59
N GLU A 60 -18.55 -10.63 11.28
CA GLU A 60 -19.07 -11.97 10.95
C GLU A 60 -19.80 -12.62 12.13
N ASN A 61 -19.40 -12.27 13.36
CA ASN A 61 -19.99 -12.77 14.60
C ASN A 61 -21.05 -11.82 15.20
N ALA A 62 -21.56 -10.87 14.41
CA ALA A 62 -22.47 -9.84 14.91
C ALA A 62 -23.88 -10.37 15.25
N ALA A 63 -24.68 -9.58 15.95
CA ALA A 63 -26.01 -9.98 16.42
C ALA A 63 -26.99 -10.31 15.29
N SER A 64 -26.88 -9.65 14.14
CA SER A 64 -27.62 -10.03 12.91
C SER A 64 -27.15 -11.34 12.29
N GLY A 65 -26.01 -11.91 12.71
CA GLY A 65 -25.57 -13.26 12.39
C GLY A 65 -26.20 -14.34 13.27
N ASP A 66 -26.67 -13.98 14.48
CA ASP A 66 -27.24 -14.89 15.47
C ASP A 66 -28.64 -15.42 15.05
N ALA A 67 -28.63 -16.48 14.25
CA ALA A 67 -29.84 -17.12 13.73
C ALA A 67 -30.68 -17.76 14.84
N THR A 68 -30.04 -18.23 15.92
CA THR A 68 -30.73 -18.89 17.03
C THR A 68 -31.64 -17.93 17.76
N VAL A 69 -31.13 -16.74 18.11
CA VAL A 69 -31.95 -15.72 18.80
C VAL A 69 -33.05 -15.19 17.87
N ARG A 70 -32.76 -14.98 16.58
CA ARG A 70 -33.80 -14.59 15.60
C ARG A 70 -34.92 -15.63 15.50
N GLN A 71 -34.58 -16.91 15.46
CA GLN A 71 -35.57 -17.98 15.42
C GLN A 71 -36.43 -18.00 16.69
N LYS A 72 -35.82 -17.80 17.87
CA LYS A 72 -36.55 -17.71 19.14
C LYS A 72 -37.55 -16.55 19.13
N ILE A 73 -37.11 -15.37 18.69
CA ILE A 73 -37.98 -14.18 18.55
C ILE A 73 -39.12 -14.45 17.56
N ALA A 74 -38.82 -15.05 16.40
CA ALA A 74 -39.84 -15.38 15.39
C ALA A 74 -40.83 -16.46 15.86
N SER A 75 -40.44 -17.31 16.81
CA SER A 75 -41.30 -18.33 17.41
C SER A 75 -42.10 -17.86 18.62
N LEU A 76 -41.99 -16.58 19.01
CA LEU A 76 -42.77 -16.05 20.12
C LEU A 76 -44.28 -16.16 19.81
N PRO A 77 -45.08 -16.62 20.78
CA PRO A 77 -46.51 -16.83 20.57
C PRO A 77 -47.27 -15.50 20.35
N GLN A 78 -48.38 -15.53 19.63
CA GLN A 78 -49.12 -14.31 19.30
C GLN A 78 -49.69 -13.62 20.56
N GLU A 79 -49.98 -14.40 21.59
CA GLU A 79 -50.48 -13.96 22.89
C GLU A 79 -49.50 -13.02 23.63
N VAL A 80 -48.19 -13.08 23.35
CA VAL A 80 -47.21 -12.17 23.97
C VAL A 80 -47.12 -10.81 23.28
N GLN A 81 -47.72 -10.66 22.10
CA GLN A 81 -47.64 -9.45 21.27
C GLN A 81 -49.01 -8.79 20.99
N ASP A 82 -50.11 -9.54 21.07
CA ASP A 82 -51.47 -9.05 20.80
C ASP A 82 -52.32 -8.99 22.08
N VAL A 83 -52.56 -7.77 22.57
CA VAL A 83 -53.37 -7.50 23.77
C VAL A 83 -54.81 -7.99 23.63
N SER A 84 -55.34 -8.08 22.40
CA SER A 84 -56.72 -8.52 22.14
C SER A 84 -56.96 -9.98 22.53
N LEU A 85 -55.88 -10.77 22.61
CA LEU A 85 -55.95 -12.18 22.98
C LEU A 85 -56.06 -12.41 24.49
N LEU A 86 -55.85 -11.37 25.31
CA LEU A 86 -55.95 -11.46 26.77
C LEU A 86 -57.37 -11.80 27.24
N GLU A 87 -58.41 -11.40 26.50
CA GLU A 87 -59.81 -11.74 26.81
C GLU A 87 -60.08 -13.25 26.80
N LYS A 88 -59.24 -14.03 26.11
CA LYS A 88 -59.35 -15.50 26.01
C LYS A 88 -58.73 -16.22 27.22
N ILE A 89 -57.99 -15.53 28.08
CA ILE A 89 -57.37 -16.09 29.27
C ILE A 89 -58.39 -16.03 30.42
N THR A 90 -59.01 -17.17 30.72
CA THR A 90 -60.09 -17.25 31.71
C THR A 90 -59.64 -17.78 33.08
N ASP A 91 -58.45 -18.37 33.16
CA ASP A 91 -57.93 -18.99 34.38
C ASP A 91 -56.61 -18.35 34.82
N LYS A 92 -56.42 -18.30 36.15
CA LYS A 92 -55.24 -17.69 36.78
C LYS A 92 -53.94 -18.39 36.39
N GLU A 93 -53.95 -19.72 36.24
CA GLU A 93 -52.76 -20.49 35.88
C GLU A 93 -52.29 -20.21 34.44
N ALA A 94 -53.21 -20.05 33.49
CA ALA A 94 -52.88 -19.61 32.12
C ALA A 94 -52.35 -18.17 32.11
N ALA A 95 -52.93 -17.27 32.91
CA ALA A 95 -52.43 -15.90 33.04
C ALA A 95 -51.01 -15.86 33.59
N GLU A 96 -50.70 -16.65 34.64
CA GLU A 96 -49.35 -16.73 35.20
C GLU A 96 -48.34 -17.33 34.21
N ARG A 97 -48.74 -18.33 33.42
CA ARG A 97 -47.89 -18.89 32.35
C ARG A 97 -47.59 -17.84 31.27
N LEU A 98 -48.61 -17.14 30.79
CA LEU A 98 -48.44 -16.08 29.81
C LEU A 98 -47.57 -14.95 30.35
N SER A 99 -47.77 -14.53 31.60
CA SER A 99 -46.94 -13.50 32.25
C SER A 99 -45.46 -13.86 32.20
N LYS A 100 -45.09 -15.11 32.54
CA LYS A 100 -43.70 -15.56 32.46
C LYS A 100 -43.16 -15.53 31.03
N THR A 101 -43.94 -15.98 30.05
CA THR A 101 -43.53 -15.94 28.65
C THR A 101 -43.36 -14.50 28.14
N VAL A 102 -44.21 -13.57 28.58
CA VAL A 102 -44.08 -12.14 28.29
C VAL A 102 -42.80 -11.57 28.90
N ASP A 103 -42.50 -11.88 30.16
CA ASP A 103 -41.28 -11.42 30.84
C ASP A 103 -40.01 -11.93 30.14
N GLU A 104 -39.99 -13.21 29.78
CA GLU A 104 -38.89 -13.82 29.01
C GLU A 104 -38.73 -13.19 27.63
N ALA A 105 -39.84 -12.96 26.92
CA ALA A 105 -39.84 -12.30 25.61
C ALA A 105 -39.33 -10.85 25.69
N CYS A 106 -39.73 -10.10 26.72
CA CYS A 106 -39.27 -8.74 26.98
C CYS A 106 -37.75 -8.68 27.18
N LEU A 107 -37.20 -9.57 28.01
CA LEU A 107 -35.76 -9.65 28.23
C LEU A 107 -35.02 -10.02 26.94
N LEU A 108 -35.48 -11.03 26.21
CA LEU A 108 -34.90 -11.47 24.94
C LEU A 108 -34.85 -10.33 23.91
N LEU A 109 -35.95 -9.58 23.75
CA LEU A 109 -36.03 -8.46 22.82
C LEU A 109 -35.16 -7.30 23.24
N ALA A 110 -35.11 -6.97 24.53
CA ALA A 110 -34.26 -5.90 25.05
C ALA A 110 -32.77 -6.21 24.81
N GLU A 111 -32.34 -7.42 25.12
CA GLU A 111 -30.96 -7.88 24.89
C GLU A 111 -30.61 -7.91 23.40
N TYR A 112 -31.52 -8.43 22.56
CA TYR A 112 -31.30 -8.47 21.11
C TYR A 112 -31.22 -7.08 20.50
N ASN A 113 -32.15 -6.18 20.86
CA ASN A 113 -32.16 -4.80 20.37
C ASN A 113 -30.92 -4.01 20.84
N GLY A 114 -30.47 -4.24 22.08
CA GLY A 114 -29.22 -3.65 22.58
C GLY A 114 -28.00 -4.10 21.78
N ARG A 115 -27.87 -5.41 21.53
CA ARG A 115 -26.79 -5.95 20.69
C ARG A 115 -26.88 -5.46 19.23
N LEU A 116 -28.08 -5.39 18.66
CA LEU A 116 -28.29 -4.90 17.30
C LEU A 116 -27.95 -3.40 17.19
N ALA A 117 -28.27 -2.60 18.20
CA ALA A 117 -27.91 -1.18 18.21
C ALA A 117 -26.39 -0.96 18.24
N ALA A 118 -25.65 -1.75 19.05
CA ALA A 118 -24.20 -1.73 19.08
C ALA A 118 -23.60 -2.10 17.72
N GLU A 119 -24.09 -3.19 17.12
CA GLU A 119 -23.67 -3.63 15.79
C GLU A 119 -23.93 -2.57 14.69
N LEU A 120 -25.04 -1.83 14.77
CA LEU A 120 -25.31 -0.74 13.82
C LEU A 120 -24.26 0.37 13.93
N GLU A 121 -23.76 0.67 15.14
CA GLU A 121 -22.68 1.64 15.30
C GLU A 121 -21.34 1.09 14.79
N ASP A 122 -21.04 -0.18 15.07
CA ASP A 122 -19.85 -0.84 14.53
C ASP A 122 -19.85 -0.82 12.99
N ARG A 123 -21.01 -1.05 12.35
CA ARG A 123 -21.15 -0.91 10.89
C ARG A 123 -20.92 0.51 10.39
N ARG A 124 -21.38 1.53 11.12
CA ARG A 124 -21.10 2.94 10.75
C ARG A 124 -19.61 3.24 10.86
N GLN A 125 -18.95 2.74 11.91
CA GLN A 125 -17.51 2.87 12.06
C GLN A 125 -16.76 2.16 10.93
N LEU A 126 -17.11 0.91 10.63
CA LEU A 126 -16.50 0.15 9.53
C LEU A 126 -16.69 0.87 8.19
N ALA A 127 -17.86 1.44 7.93
CA ALA A 127 -18.10 2.24 6.72
C ALA A 127 -17.15 3.45 6.63
N ARG A 128 -16.89 4.14 7.75
CA ARG A 128 -15.90 5.24 7.81
C ARG A 128 -14.48 4.71 7.52
N MET A 129 -14.09 3.60 8.17
CA MET A 129 -12.79 2.96 7.95
C MET A 129 -12.58 2.56 6.49
N LEU A 130 -13.61 2.02 5.82
CA LEU A 130 -13.55 1.63 4.41
C LEU A 130 -13.35 2.83 3.48
N ILE A 131 -14.00 3.97 3.76
CA ILE A 131 -13.84 5.20 2.99
C ILE A 131 -12.40 5.71 3.11
N GLU A 132 -11.89 5.80 4.34
CA GLU A 132 -10.53 6.24 4.61
C GLU A 132 -9.51 5.31 3.99
N TYR A 133 -9.65 4.00 4.19
CA TYR A 133 -8.76 3.00 3.60
C TYR A 133 -8.75 3.09 2.07
N THR A 134 -9.92 3.22 1.44
CA THR A 134 -10.02 3.36 -0.02
C THR A 134 -9.32 4.62 -0.51
N GLN A 135 -9.44 5.74 0.21
CA GLN A 135 -8.74 6.97 -0.14
C GLN A 135 -7.23 6.80 -0.02
N ASN A 136 -6.75 6.23 1.09
CA ASN A 136 -5.33 5.95 1.29
C ASN A 136 -4.77 5.00 0.22
N GLN A 137 -5.53 3.98 -0.19
CA GLN A 137 -5.12 3.07 -1.27
C GLN A 137 -5.00 3.79 -2.63
N LYS A 138 -5.84 4.79 -2.92
CA LYS A 138 -5.70 5.62 -4.14
C LYS A 138 -4.43 6.46 -4.11
N ASP A 139 -4.10 7.03 -2.95
CA ASP A 139 -2.90 7.85 -2.79
C ASP A 139 -1.63 6.99 -2.93
N VAL A 140 -1.61 5.81 -2.28
CA VAL A 140 -0.55 4.81 -2.44
C VAL A 140 -0.43 4.36 -3.90
N LEU A 141 -1.55 4.08 -4.57
CA LEU A 141 -1.52 3.68 -5.98
C LEU A 141 -0.87 4.75 -6.86
N THR A 142 -1.29 6.01 -6.69
CA THR A 142 -0.73 7.17 -7.42
C THR A 142 0.78 7.30 -7.19
N GLU A 143 1.23 7.14 -5.95
CA GLU A 143 2.65 7.16 -5.61
C GLU A 143 3.43 6.00 -6.26
N LYS A 144 2.87 4.78 -6.21
CA LYS A 144 3.49 3.60 -6.83
C LYS A 144 3.56 3.70 -8.34
N GLU A 145 2.54 4.26 -9.00
CA GLU A 145 2.56 4.56 -10.43
C GLU A 145 3.66 5.56 -10.80
N LYS A 146 3.81 6.63 -10.01
CA LYS A 146 4.90 7.60 -10.19
C LYS A 146 6.28 6.96 -10.01
N LYS A 147 6.47 6.19 -8.92
CA LYS A 147 7.73 5.46 -8.66
C LYS A 147 8.05 4.48 -9.80
N LEU A 148 7.05 3.78 -10.33
CA LEU A 148 7.23 2.87 -11.46
C LEU A 148 7.73 3.60 -12.71
N GLU A 149 7.17 4.77 -13.02
CA GLU A 149 7.61 5.57 -14.17
C GLU A 149 9.07 6.06 -14.01
N GLU A 150 9.46 6.46 -12.81
CA GLU A 150 10.85 6.80 -12.50
C GLU A 150 11.81 5.61 -12.73
N TYR A 151 11.39 4.40 -12.35
CA TYR A 151 12.18 3.19 -12.60
C TYR A 151 12.30 2.85 -14.08
N LYS A 152 11.25 3.03 -14.87
CA LYS A 152 11.32 2.86 -16.34
C LYS A 152 12.30 3.84 -16.96
N GLN A 153 12.30 5.10 -16.53
CA GLN A 153 13.27 6.10 -16.99
C GLN A 153 14.71 5.74 -16.59
N LYS A 154 14.91 5.24 -15.36
CA LYS A 154 16.23 4.72 -14.93
C LYS A 154 16.68 3.55 -15.79
N LEU A 155 15.79 2.60 -16.06
CA LEU A 155 16.08 1.44 -16.91
C LEU A 155 16.45 1.87 -18.34
N ALA A 156 15.74 2.86 -18.91
CA ALA A 156 16.06 3.40 -20.23
C ALA A 156 17.48 4.00 -20.28
N ARG A 157 17.86 4.78 -19.26
CA ARG A 157 19.23 5.34 -19.14
C ARG A 157 20.29 4.24 -19.01
N VAL A 158 20.07 3.25 -18.14
CA VAL A 158 20.99 2.11 -17.99
C VAL A 158 21.13 1.34 -19.30
N THR A 159 20.03 1.13 -20.02
CA THR A 159 20.03 0.46 -21.32
C THR A 159 20.81 1.25 -22.37
N GLN A 160 20.72 2.58 -22.36
CA GLN A 160 21.50 3.45 -23.23
C GLN A 160 23.00 3.33 -22.93
N VAL A 161 23.39 3.49 -21.66
CA VAL A 161 24.80 3.35 -21.24
C VAL A 161 25.34 1.97 -21.61
N ARG A 162 24.55 0.90 -21.43
CA ARG A 162 24.94 -0.46 -21.85
C ARG A 162 25.24 -0.54 -23.35
N LYS A 163 24.41 0.07 -24.19
CA LYS A 163 24.62 0.11 -25.66
C LYS A 163 25.86 0.90 -26.03
N GLU A 164 26.03 2.09 -25.45
CA GLU A 164 27.18 2.97 -25.69
C GLU A 164 28.49 2.32 -25.21
N LEU A 165 28.49 1.69 -24.02
CA LEU A 165 29.64 0.99 -23.47
C LEU A 165 30.05 -0.19 -24.36
N LYS A 166 29.09 -0.99 -24.85
CA LYS A 166 29.37 -2.10 -25.78
C LYS A 166 30.04 -1.61 -27.06
N SER A 167 29.53 -0.52 -27.64
CA SER A 167 30.13 0.12 -28.82
C SER A 167 31.52 0.69 -28.51
N HIS A 168 31.70 1.31 -27.33
CA HIS A 168 32.96 1.91 -26.93
C HIS A 168 34.05 0.85 -26.76
N ILE A 169 33.75 -0.26 -26.09
CA ILE A 169 34.68 -1.38 -25.92
C ILE A 169 35.13 -1.93 -27.29
N GLN A 170 34.21 -2.08 -28.26
CA GLN A 170 34.56 -2.54 -29.61
C GLN A 170 35.46 -1.58 -30.40
N SER A 171 35.48 -0.30 -30.03
CA SER A 171 36.34 0.71 -30.66
C SER A 171 37.75 0.81 -30.04
N LEU A 172 37.97 0.18 -28.89
CA LEU A 172 39.27 0.20 -28.21
C LEU A 172 40.21 -0.88 -28.78
N PRO A 173 41.53 -0.60 -28.89
CA PRO A 173 42.49 -1.58 -29.37
C PRO A 173 42.62 -2.73 -28.37
N ASP A 174 42.54 -3.96 -28.88
CA ASP A 174 42.78 -5.15 -28.07
C ASP A 174 44.28 -5.28 -27.73
N LEU A 175 44.62 -4.98 -26.48
CA LEU A 175 45.99 -4.99 -25.98
C LEU A 175 46.60 -6.39 -25.92
N SER A 176 45.80 -7.45 -26.04
CA SER A 176 46.30 -8.83 -26.10
C SER A 176 46.98 -9.18 -27.43
N LEU A 177 46.72 -8.40 -28.48
CA LEU A 177 47.32 -8.55 -29.81
C LEU A 177 48.63 -7.76 -29.97
N LEU A 178 49.04 -7.01 -28.94
CA LEU A 178 50.32 -6.34 -28.95
C LEU A 178 51.44 -7.36 -28.78
N PRO A 179 52.51 -7.32 -29.60
CA PRO A 179 53.68 -8.14 -29.38
C PRO A 179 54.23 -7.84 -27.99
N ASN A 180 54.51 -8.89 -27.21
CA ASN A 180 55.06 -8.78 -25.87
C ASN A 180 56.31 -7.88 -25.93
N VAL A 181 56.23 -6.66 -25.40
CA VAL A 181 57.35 -5.71 -25.37
C VAL A 181 58.33 -6.15 -24.28
N THR A 182 59.00 -7.28 -24.49
CA THR A 182 60.20 -7.71 -23.76
C THR A 182 61.45 -7.01 -24.33
N GLY A 183 61.30 -5.86 -24.98
CA GLY A 183 62.36 -5.20 -25.74
C GLY A 183 62.52 -3.74 -25.36
N GLY A 184 63.13 -3.49 -24.19
CA GLY A 184 63.92 -2.30 -23.89
C GLY A 184 63.33 -0.94 -24.23
N LEU A 185 62.53 -0.37 -23.32
CA LEU A 185 62.48 1.09 -23.18
C LEU A 185 63.49 1.49 -22.10
N ALA A 186 64.54 2.21 -22.52
CA ALA A 186 65.48 2.85 -21.62
C ALA A 186 64.73 3.77 -20.63
N PRO A 187 65.22 3.96 -19.39
CA PRO A 187 64.58 4.87 -18.44
C PRO A 187 64.59 6.28 -19.03
N LEU A 188 63.41 6.85 -19.25
CA LEU A 188 63.30 8.25 -19.65
C LEU A 188 63.79 9.15 -18.49
N PRO A 189 64.53 10.24 -18.78
CA PRO A 189 64.96 11.18 -17.76
C PRO A 189 63.72 11.86 -17.16
N SER A 190 63.58 11.79 -15.83
CA SER A 190 62.58 12.53 -15.07
C SER A 190 62.76 14.02 -15.26
N ALA A 191 62.05 14.60 -16.23
CA ALA A 191 61.89 16.03 -16.36
C ALA A 191 60.99 16.48 -15.20
N ALA A 192 61.61 17.16 -14.24
CA ALA A 192 60.93 17.92 -13.21
C ALA A 192 59.95 18.91 -13.88
N VAL A 193 58.67 18.76 -13.58
CA VAL A 193 57.71 19.85 -13.71
C VAL A 193 57.06 20.01 -12.35
N GLU A 194 57.75 20.81 -11.55
CA GLU A 194 57.26 21.42 -10.34
C GLU A 194 56.08 22.34 -10.74
N SER A 195 54.87 21.92 -10.44
CA SER A 195 53.73 22.84 -10.37
C SER A 195 52.81 22.39 -9.24
N ALA A 196 52.64 23.31 -8.31
CA ALA A 196 51.98 23.12 -7.03
C ALA A 196 50.48 22.80 -7.20
N PHE A 197 50.03 21.74 -6.54
CA PHE A 197 48.64 21.58 -6.11
C PHE A 197 48.65 20.94 -4.72
N PRO A 198 47.97 21.53 -3.72
CA PRO A 198 47.95 20.98 -2.37
C PRO A 198 47.12 19.70 -2.33
N LEU A 199 47.72 18.67 -1.72
CA LEU A 199 47.10 17.39 -1.40
C LEU A 199 45.91 17.59 -0.45
N LEU A 200 44.69 17.36 -0.93
CA LEU A 200 43.57 16.99 -0.05
C LEU A 200 43.56 15.46 0.06
N GLN A 201 44.37 14.94 0.97
CA GLN A 201 44.40 13.54 1.34
C GLN A 201 43.15 13.19 2.18
N ARG A 202 42.02 12.85 1.55
CA ARG A 202 40.93 12.14 2.26
C ARG A 202 41.15 10.64 2.14
N ARG A 203 41.69 10.06 3.21
CA ARG A 203 41.80 8.63 3.47
C ARG A 203 40.38 8.03 3.57
N ILE A 204 39.98 7.19 2.62
CA ILE A 204 38.82 6.30 2.79
C ILE A 204 39.27 5.13 3.68
N PRO A 205 38.65 4.88 4.83
CA PRO A 205 38.95 3.68 5.62
C PRO A 205 38.40 2.45 4.88
N GLU A 206 39.28 1.49 4.60
CA GLU A 206 38.92 0.18 4.05
C GLU A 206 37.91 -0.53 4.97
N GLY A 207 36.82 -1.06 4.39
CA GLY A 207 35.88 -1.95 5.08
C GLY A 207 34.45 -1.46 5.29
N ARG A 208 33.99 -0.38 4.64
CA ARG A 208 32.57 0.01 4.66
C ARG A 208 31.94 -0.10 3.27
N THR A 209 30.94 -0.97 3.11
CA THR A 209 30.03 -0.97 1.96
C THR A 209 29.12 0.25 2.05
N ILE A 210 29.30 1.20 1.13
CA ILE A 210 28.47 2.40 1.03
C ILE A 210 27.24 2.05 0.18
N PRO A 211 25.99 2.19 0.69
CA PRO A 211 24.80 1.97 -0.11
C PRO A 211 24.66 3.04 -1.22
N PHE A 212 24.20 2.63 -2.40
CA PHE A 212 24.16 3.43 -3.64
C PHE A 212 23.46 4.81 -3.54
N HIS A 213 22.65 5.04 -2.51
CA HIS A 213 21.99 6.33 -2.27
C HIS A 213 22.97 7.44 -1.85
N GLU A 214 24.07 7.13 -1.16
CA GLU A 214 25.07 8.15 -0.76
C GLU A 214 26.00 8.59 -1.89
N LEU A 215 26.15 7.79 -2.96
CA LEU A 215 26.96 8.17 -4.13
C LEU A 215 26.33 9.30 -4.96
N ILE A 216 25.01 9.50 -4.85
CA ILE A 216 24.27 10.48 -5.65
C ILE A 216 24.44 11.92 -5.13
N VAL A 217 24.85 12.11 -3.87
CA VAL A 217 24.98 13.46 -3.28
C VAL A 217 26.26 14.18 -3.73
N CYS A 218 27.26 13.46 -4.25
CA CYS A 218 28.57 14.05 -4.56
C CYS A 218 28.72 14.61 -5.99
N TRP A 219 27.67 14.59 -6.82
CA TRP A 219 27.70 15.21 -8.15
C TRP A 219 26.56 16.24 -8.29
N SER A 220 26.77 17.41 -7.69
CA SER A 220 26.01 18.62 -7.99
C SER A 220 26.97 19.81 -8.03
N PRO A 221 27.14 20.50 -9.18
CA PRO A 221 28.06 21.64 -9.30
C PRO A 221 27.40 22.96 -8.83
N ALA A 222 26.55 22.91 -7.81
CA ALA A 222 25.85 24.09 -7.31
C ALA A 222 25.70 24.06 -5.79
N GLY A 223 26.50 24.90 -5.12
CA GLY A 223 26.28 25.32 -3.73
C GLY A 223 27.08 24.52 -2.70
N GLU A 224 28.13 25.15 -2.19
CA GLU A 224 28.80 24.76 -0.95
C GLU A 224 27.74 24.58 0.16
N ARG A 225 27.64 23.37 0.71
CA ARG A 225 27.03 23.14 2.01
C ARG A 225 28.03 22.35 2.84
N GLU A 226 28.51 23.03 3.87
CA GLU A 226 29.30 22.49 4.96
C GLU A 226 28.37 21.66 5.85
N CYS A 227 28.67 20.37 6.01
CA CYS A 227 27.96 19.48 6.93
C CYS A 227 28.85 19.31 8.16
N ASP A 228 28.50 19.97 9.26
CA ASP A 228 29.05 19.65 10.58
C ASP A 228 28.38 18.39 11.11
N ALA A 229 29.22 17.44 11.51
CA ALA A 229 28.85 16.19 12.14
C ALA A 229 28.93 16.38 13.65
N GLU A 230 27.80 16.58 14.32
CA GLU A 230 27.56 16.09 15.68
C GLU A 230 26.09 16.33 16.04
N GLY A 231 25.44 15.26 16.49
CA GLY A 231 24.04 15.31 16.89
C GLY A 231 23.90 16.04 18.21
N GLU A 232 23.46 17.29 18.16
CA GLU A 232 22.76 17.96 19.26
C GLU A 232 21.64 18.86 18.70
N GLU A 233 20.56 18.90 19.46
CA GLU A 233 19.28 19.56 19.19
C GLU A 233 19.45 21.08 19.11
N LEU A 234 19.14 21.70 17.96
CA LEU A 234 19.04 23.16 17.86
C LEU A 234 17.58 23.58 17.62
N VAL A 235 16.94 23.85 18.75
CA VAL A 235 15.72 24.65 18.90
C VAL A 235 15.86 25.96 18.11
N CYS A 236 15.01 26.18 17.11
CA CYS A 236 14.88 27.49 16.48
C CYS A 236 14.23 28.48 17.46
N GLN A 237 15.02 29.20 18.24
CA GLN A 237 14.55 30.39 18.97
C GLN A 237 14.46 31.57 18.00
N HIS A 238 13.24 32.03 17.73
CA HIS A 238 12.98 33.37 17.21
C HIS A 238 13.17 34.41 18.32
N PRO A 239 13.78 35.58 18.04
CA PRO A 239 13.49 36.79 18.79
C PRO A 239 12.65 37.76 17.95
N TRP A 240 11.49 38.11 18.50
CA TRP A 240 10.62 39.20 18.04
C TRP A 240 11.19 40.58 18.43
N SER A 241 10.74 41.59 17.67
CA SER A 241 10.55 43.01 18.00
C SER A 241 11.67 44.04 17.72
N GLY A 242 11.52 44.74 16.57
CA GLY A 242 10.99 46.11 16.53
C GLY A 242 11.90 47.30 16.84
N GLN A 243 12.13 48.17 15.83
CA GLN A 243 12.20 49.62 16.06
C GLN A 243 11.83 50.45 14.80
N ARG A 244 10.84 51.33 15.00
CA ARG A 244 10.43 52.45 14.14
C ARG A 244 11.49 53.54 14.08
N LYS A 245 11.58 54.26 12.95
CA LYS A 245 11.81 55.72 12.83
C LYS A 245 11.22 56.12 11.46
N ALA A 246 10.07 56.80 11.46
CA ALA A 246 9.91 58.26 11.43
C ALA A 246 10.00 58.78 10.00
#